data_AF-A0A177ZJ35-F1
#
_entry.id   AF-A0A177ZJ35-F1
#
_cell.length_a   1.000
_cell.length_b   1.000
_cell.length_c   1.000
_cell.angle_alpha   90.00
_cell.angle_beta   90.00
_cell.angle_gamma   90.00
#
_symmetry.space_group_name_H-M   'P 1'
#
loop_
_entity.id
_entity.type
_entity.pdbx_description
1 polymer ?
#
loop_
_entity_poly.entity_id
_entity_poly.type
_entity_poly.pdbx_seq_one_letter_code
_entity_poly.pdbx_strand_id
1 'polypeptide(L)'
;MKKIFFFYLILVIIFTPITVFAHVKWFTEVNPERVEIDSILSPFFFCMAILTAICLGLLSLYIPEFEKVAKMRQYFSSPDAYLKYGTALALIIQIQAGTLFAPEFFLHNSSSLILVWAIIGLLVIPNLYSTKLAALILLGFYISFTFHHGIFHMLDYSFYLGIISYHLLIQTKWERFKFYLLYMLTGFSLCWLAIEKWVYPSMTLNIIEQFAVPTFGFDPALFTIMAAFIEFGIGYCWIMGILNRLFSIIFIVIITLTTLLFGYTEFIGHFLLYIIMILFLVDNPVKYSPMNLNYFKTKHGQFLFIIFNFFLILSTFFLVYYRFA
;
A
#
# COMPACT_ATOMS: atom_id res chain seq x y z
N MET A 1 -25.23 -6.45 18.60
CA MET A 1 -24.39 -6.75 17.42
C MET A 1 -23.14 -5.87 17.30
N LYS A 2 -23.24 -4.52 17.32
CA LYS A 2 -22.04 -3.64 17.22
C LYS A 2 -21.02 -3.82 18.37
N LYS A 3 -21.48 -3.97 19.61
CA LYS A 3 -20.61 -4.20 20.78
C LYS A 3 -19.87 -5.54 20.73
N ILE A 4 -20.49 -6.56 20.15
CA ILE A 4 -19.94 -7.91 20.02
C ILE A 4 -18.84 -7.91 18.95
N PHE A 5 -19.06 -7.24 17.82
CA PHE A 5 -18.03 -7.06 16.79
C PHE A 5 -16.80 -6.30 17.31
N PHE A 6 -17.02 -5.21 18.07
CA PHE A 6 -15.93 -4.43 18.66
C PHE A 6 -15.14 -5.24 19.71
N PHE A 7 -15.83 -6.06 20.49
CA PHE A 7 -15.22 -6.98 21.45
C PHE A 7 -14.37 -8.06 20.77
N TYR A 8 -14.86 -8.64 19.68
CA TYR A 8 -14.07 -9.60 18.89
C TYR A 8 -12.89 -8.95 18.16
N LEU A 9 -13.03 -7.71 17.67
CA LEU A 9 -11.92 -6.96 17.10
C LEU A 9 -10.81 -6.71 18.13
N ILE A 10 -11.20 -6.30 19.35
CA ILE A 10 -10.28 -6.11 20.48
C ILE A 10 -9.63 -7.44 20.88
N LEU A 11 -10.39 -8.52 20.94
CA LEU A 11 -9.85 -9.85 21.23
C LEU A 11 -8.85 -10.30 20.17
N VAL A 12 -9.12 -10.07 18.88
CA VAL A 12 -8.18 -10.40 17.80
C VAL A 12 -6.90 -9.56 17.91
N ILE A 13 -7.00 -8.29 18.30
CA ILE A 13 -5.84 -7.41 18.54
C ILE A 13 -5.04 -7.84 19.78
N ILE A 14 -5.70 -8.33 20.83
CA ILE A 14 -5.06 -8.74 22.10
C ILE A 14 -4.44 -10.15 22.01
N PHE A 15 -5.09 -11.08 21.30
CA PHE A 15 -4.69 -12.49 21.24
C PHE A 15 -3.85 -12.83 20.02
N THR A 16 -3.59 -11.87 19.13
CA THR A 16 -2.56 -12.08 18.11
C THR A 16 -1.20 -12.03 18.79
N PRO A 17 -0.33 -13.04 18.60
CA PRO A 17 1.01 -12.99 19.15
C PRO A 17 1.71 -11.78 18.54
N ILE A 18 1.96 -10.77 19.38
CA ILE A 18 2.68 -9.54 19.06
C ILE A 18 4.18 -9.89 19.05
N THR A 19 4.58 -10.86 18.23
CA THR A 19 5.98 -10.96 17.82
C THR A 19 6.16 -9.87 16.78
N VAL A 20 6.52 -8.69 17.26
CA VAL A 20 6.82 -7.54 16.41
C VAL A 20 8.33 -7.48 16.30
N PHE A 21 8.82 -7.98 15.18
CA PHE A 21 10.18 -7.73 14.75
C PHE A 21 10.06 -7.10 13.37
N ALA A 22 10.75 -5.98 13.18
CA ALA A 22 11.13 -5.61 11.82
C ALA A 22 11.95 -6.75 11.24
N HIS A 23 11.62 -7.13 10.01
CA HIS A 23 12.30 -8.20 9.30
C HIS A 23 13.16 -7.62 8.20
N VAL A 24 14.27 -8.29 7.95
CA VAL A 24 15.16 -8.04 6.82
C VAL A 24 14.36 -8.28 5.52
N LYS A 25 14.34 -7.28 4.63
CA LYS A 25 13.62 -7.33 3.35
C LYS A 25 14.46 -7.93 2.24
N TRP A 26 13.84 -8.40 1.16
CA TRP A 26 14.51 -9.06 0.02
C TRP A 26 15.63 -8.28 -0.70
N PHE A 27 15.97 -7.04 -0.31
CA PHE A 27 17.07 -6.24 -0.89
C PHE A 27 18.24 -5.96 0.05
N THR A 28 18.15 -6.35 1.33
CA THR A 28 19.25 -6.15 2.28
C THR A 28 19.40 -7.38 3.14
N GLU A 29 20.59 -7.62 3.70
CA GLU A 29 20.80 -8.62 4.75
C GLU A 29 21.09 -7.95 6.11
N VAL A 30 21.07 -6.62 6.15
CA VAL A 30 21.39 -5.84 7.34
C VAL A 30 20.24 -5.96 8.33
N ASN A 31 20.56 -6.38 9.55
CA ASN A 31 19.59 -6.45 10.63
C ASN A 31 18.97 -5.06 10.88
N PRO A 32 17.65 -4.96 11.02
CA PRO A 32 16.99 -3.68 11.25
C PRO A 32 17.43 -3.09 12.58
N GLU A 33 18.07 -1.93 12.51
CA GLU A 33 18.51 -1.18 13.70
C GLU A 33 17.59 0.01 13.91
N ARG A 34 16.82 -0.05 15.00
CA ARG A 34 15.86 1.01 15.36
C ARG A 34 16.62 2.22 15.88
N VAL A 35 16.43 3.37 15.24
CA VAL A 35 17.00 4.63 15.71
C VAL A 35 16.10 5.32 16.74
N GLU A 36 16.69 6.18 17.58
CA GLU A 36 15.96 6.93 18.59
C GLU A 36 15.00 7.95 17.96
N ILE A 37 13.86 8.18 18.60
CA ILE A 37 12.82 9.09 18.08
C ILE A 37 13.35 10.51 17.84
N ASP A 38 14.25 10.97 18.71
CA ASP A 38 14.84 12.32 18.63
C ASP A 38 15.77 12.46 17.42
N SER A 39 16.38 11.35 16.96
CA SER A 39 17.17 11.34 15.73
C SER A 39 16.31 11.44 14.47
N ILE A 40 15.09 10.86 14.53
CA ILE A 40 14.12 10.93 13.43
C ILE A 40 13.52 12.33 13.35
N LEU A 41 13.06 12.87 14.48
CA LEU A 41 12.38 14.17 14.60
C LEU A 41 13.37 15.35 14.53
N SER A 42 14.26 15.31 13.54
CA SER A 42 15.21 16.37 13.24
C SER A 42 14.54 17.62 12.67
N PRO A 43 15.21 18.79 12.68
CA PRO A 43 14.72 19.99 12.00
C PRO A 43 14.39 19.77 10.52
N PHE A 44 15.16 18.90 9.85
CA PHE A 44 14.93 18.53 8.46
C PHE A 44 13.64 17.74 8.29
N PHE A 45 13.36 16.78 9.19
CA PHE A 45 12.11 16.03 9.19
C PHE A 45 10.89 16.95 9.30
N PHE A 46 10.92 17.90 10.25
CA PHE A 46 9.82 18.86 10.41
C PHE A 46 9.66 19.77 9.18
N CYS A 47 10.77 20.21 8.58
CA CYS A 47 10.75 20.99 7.34
C CYS A 47 10.07 20.20 6.21
N MET A 48 10.47 18.94 6.02
CA MET A 48 9.88 18.06 5.02
C MET A 48 8.41 17.74 5.29
N ALA A 49 8.01 17.55 6.55
CA ALA A 49 6.61 17.35 6.92
C ALA A 49 5.74 18.57 6.58
N ILE A 50 6.20 19.77 6.93
CA ILE A 50 5.51 21.03 6.61
C ILE A 50 5.44 21.24 5.09
N LEU A 51 6.56 21.06 4.39
CA LEU A 51 6.61 21.21 2.93
C LEU A 51 5.66 20.23 2.25
N THR A 52 5.67 18.96 2.65
CA THR A 52 4.76 17.94 2.11
C THR A 52 3.30 18.31 2.36
N ALA A 53 2.95 18.71 3.58
CA ALA A 53 1.58 19.13 3.92
C ALA A 53 1.11 20.32 3.06
N ILE A 54 1.95 21.34 2.90
CA ILE A 54 1.65 22.52 2.08
C ILE A 54 1.51 22.12 0.62
N CYS A 55 2.46 21.34 0.08
CA CYS A 55 2.41 20.87 -1.30
C CYS A 55 1.13 20.09 -1.57
N LEU A 56 0.78 19.10 -0.75
CA LEU A 56 -0.45 18.33 -0.89
C LEU A 56 -1.70 19.20 -0.78
N GLY A 57 -1.71 20.13 0.18
CA GLY A 57 -2.76 21.12 0.32
C GLY A 57 -2.95 21.95 -0.96
N LEU A 58 -1.88 22.49 -1.54
CA LEU A 58 -1.94 23.27 -2.78
C LEU A 58 -2.36 22.40 -3.97
N LEU A 59 -1.71 21.25 -4.17
CA LEU A 59 -2.02 20.33 -5.27
C LEU A 59 -3.50 19.96 -5.28
N SER A 60 -4.10 19.71 -4.11
CA SER A 60 -5.52 19.37 -4.00
C SER A 60 -6.48 20.48 -4.46
N LEU A 61 -6.06 21.75 -4.43
CA LEU A 61 -6.88 22.88 -4.86
C LEU A 61 -6.83 23.13 -6.37
N TYR A 62 -5.68 22.83 -7.00
CA TYR A 62 -5.38 23.24 -8.37
C TYR A 62 -5.45 22.10 -9.40
N ILE A 63 -5.21 20.85 -8.98
CA ILE A 63 -5.23 19.67 -9.87
C ILE A 63 -6.60 18.94 -10.04
N PRO A 64 -7.71 19.26 -9.33
CA PRO A 64 -8.99 18.57 -9.54
C PRO A 64 -9.50 18.58 -10.99
N GLU A 65 -9.05 19.50 -11.84
CA GLU A 65 -9.42 19.53 -13.26
C GLU A 65 -8.76 18.40 -14.05
N PHE A 66 -7.51 18.02 -13.75
CA PHE A 66 -6.83 16.88 -14.39
C PHE A 66 -7.53 15.55 -14.08
N GLU A 67 -8.08 15.44 -12.87
CA GLU A 67 -8.90 14.30 -12.42
C GLU A 67 -10.26 14.19 -13.15
N LYS A 68 -10.73 15.23 -13.84
CA LYS A 68 -11.99 15.21 -14.61
C LYS A 68 -11.82 14.75 -16.06
N VAL A 69 -10.62 14.85 -16.64
CA VAL A 69 -10.40 14.72 -18.10
C VAL A 69 -10.32 13.27 -18.61
N ALA A 70 -10.32 12.24 -17.77
CA ALA A 70 -10.12 10.89 -18.28
C ALA A 70 -11.36 10.33 -19.02
N LYS A 71 -11.37 10.53 -20.34
CA LYS A 71 -12.10 9.70 -21.31
C LYS A 71 -11.70 8.22 -21.22
N MET A 72 -10.63 7.85 -20.49
CA MET A 72 -10.13 6.47 -20.38
C MET A 72 -11.15 5.46 -19.87
N ARG A 73 -12.12 5.87 -19.04
CA ARG A 73 -13.18 4.97 -18.56
C ARG A 73 -13.99 4.35 -19.71
N GLN A 74 -14.09 5.02 -20.85
CA GLN A 74 -14.81 4.50 -22.02
C GLN A 74 -14.11 3.29 -22.67
N TYR A 75 -12.81 3.12 -22.45
CA TYR A 75 -12.02 2.00 -22.97
C TYR A 75 -11.91 0.82 -22.00
N PHE A 76 -12.35 1.00 -20.75
CA PHE A 76 -12.25 -0.01 -19.70
C PHE A 76 -13.64 -0.58 -19.36
N SER A 77 -14.00 -1.66 -20.04
CA SER A 77 -15.34 -2.25 -19.99
C SER A 77 -15.67 -2.93 -18.65
N SER A 78 -14.68 -3.43 -17.91
CA SER A 78 -14.91 -4.07 -16.60
C SER A 78 -13.71 -3.96 -15.65
N PRO A 79 -13.73 -2.99 -14.71
CA PRO A 79 -12.74 -2.87 -13.64
C PRO A 79 -12.62 -4.13 -12.77
N ASP A 80 -13.75 -4.81 -12.51
CA ASP A 80 -13.80 -6.04 -11.71
C ASP A 80 -13.06 -7.20 -12.40
N ALA A 81 -13.27 -7.37 -13.71
CA ALA A 81 -12.57 -8.39 -14.49
C ALA A 81 -11.07 -8.08 -14.57
N TYR A 82 -10.71 -6.80 -14.72
CA TYR A 82 -9.31 -6.39 -14.77
C TYR A 82 -8.56 -6.74 -13.48
N LEU A 83 -9.08 -6.37 -12.31
CA LEU A 83 -8.41 -6.72 -11.05
C LEU A 83 -8.36 -8.24 -10.84
N LYS A 84 -9.42 -8.96 -11.20
CA LYS A 84 -9.51 -10.42 -11.10
C LYS A 84 -8.44 -11.12 -11.93
N TYR A 85 -8.36 -10.80 -13.22
CA TYR A 85 -7.38 -11.42 -14.12
C TYR A 85 -5.97 -10.90 -13.89
N GLY A 86 -5.80 -9.63 -13.52
CA GLY A 86 -4.51 -9.08 -13.10
C GLY A 86 -3.98 -9.76 -11.84
N THR A 87 -4.85 -10.06 -10.86
CA THR A 87 -4.46 -10.84 -9.66
C THR A 87 -4.06 -12.26 -10.05
N ALA A 88 -4.81 -12.93 -10.93
CA ALA A 88 -4.42 -14.25 -11.43
C ALA A 88 -3.05 -14.22 -12.13
N LEU A 89 -2.80 -13.22 -12.97
CA LEU A 89 -1.52 -13.05 -13.66
C LEU A 89 -0.36 -12.79 -12.68
N ALA A 90 -0.57 -11.94 -11.67
CA ALA A 90 0.43 -11.68 -10.64
C ALA A 90 0.78 -12.95 -9.85
N LEU A 91 -0.23 -13.76 -9.50
CA LEU A 91 -0.02 -15.03 -8.82
C LEU A 91 0.72 -16.05 -9.70
N ILE A 92 0.49 -16.04 -11.02
CA ILE A 92 1.26 -16.87 -11.98
C ILE A 92 2.74 -16.46 -11.97
N ILE A 93 3.05 -15.17 -11.96
CA ILE A 93 4.43 -14.67 -11.91
C ILE A 93 5.10 -15.07 -10.58
N GLN A 94 4.40 -14.90 -9.46
CA GLN A 94 4.93 -15.23 -8.13
C GLN A 94 5.15 -16.74 -7.96
N ILE A 95 4.20 -17.59 -8.38
CA ILE A 95 4.36 -19.04 -8.25
C ILE A 95 5.48 -19.58 -9.15
N GLN A 96 5.74 -18.96 -10.30
CA GLN A 96 6.91 -19.28 -11.13
C GLN A 96 8.22 -18.96 -10.44
N ALA A 97 8.24 -17.92 -9.59
CA ALA A 97 9.36 -17.60 -8.71
C ALA A 97 9.40 -18.45 -7.42
N GLY A 98 8.40 -19.31 -7.19
CA GLY A 98 8.27 -20.13 -6.00
C GLY A 98 7.82 -19.37 -4.75
N THR A 99 7.23 -18.19 -4.91
CA THR A 99 6.89 -17.28 -3.81
C THR A 99 5.42 -16.87 -3.80
N LEU A 100 4.97 -16.23 -2.71
CA LEU A 100 3.62 -15.66 -2.58
C LEU A 100 3.65 -14.37 -1.75
N PHE A 101 2.93 -13.34 -2.20
CA PHE A 101 2.88 -11.98 -1.63
C PHE A 101 4.17 -11.17 -1.82
N ALA A 102 5.33 -11.80 -1.61
CA ALA A 102 6.64 -11.20 -1.55
C ALA A 102 7.72 -12.15 -2.11
N PRO A 103 8.76 -11.67 -2.82
CA PRO A 103 9.94 -12.45 -3.17
C PRO A 103 10.62 -13.23 -2.03
N GLU A 104 10.56 -12.78 -0.77
CA GLU A 104 11.14 -13.54 0.36
C GLU A 104 10.24 -14.66 0.90
N PHE A 105 8.97 -14.70 0.49
CA PHE A 105 7.97 -15.61 1.04
C PHE A 105 7.87 -16.88 0.19
N PHE A 106 8.81 -17.79 0.42
CA PHE A 106 8.92 -19.05 -0.30
C PHE A 106 7.81 -20.04 0.06
N LEU A 107 7.26 -20.68 -0.97
CA LEU A 107 6.29 -21.75 -0.85
C LEU A 107 7.02 -23.10 -0.71
N HIS A 108 7.24 -23.55 0.52
CA HIS A 108 7.97 -24.81 0.78
C HIS A 108 7.16 -26.10 0.58
N ASN A 109 5.83 -26.04 0.69
CA ASN A 109 4.97 -27.22 0.72
C ASN A 109 4.27 -27.44 -0.63
N SER A 110 4.22 -28.69 -1.11
CA SER A 110 3.48 -29.02 -2.34
C SER A 110 1.97 -28.71 -2.23
N SER A 111 1.41 -28.78 -1.02
CA SER A 111 0.01 -28.43 -0.77
C SER A 111 -0.28 -26.94 -0.96
N SER A 112 0.63 -26.04 -0.55
CA SER A 112 0.44 -24.60 -0.74
C SER A 112 0.54 -24.24 -2.22
N LEU A 113 1.45 -24.86 -2.97
CA LEU A 113 1.54 -24.70 -4.42
C LEU A 113 0.25 -25.11 -5.13
N ILE A 114 -0.32 -26.27 -4.78
CA ILE A 114 -1.59 -26.74 -5.33
C ILE A 114 -2.73 -25.76 -5.02
N LEU A 115 -2.78 -25.25 -3.78
CA LEU A 115 -3.80 -24.28 -3.38
C LEU A 115 -3.67 -22.95 -4.13
N VAL A 116 -2.46 -22.44 -4.36
CA VAL A 116 -2.26 -21.22 -5.16
C VAL A 116 -2.68 -21.44 -6.62
N TRP A 117 -2.35 -22.59 -7.23
CA TRP A 117 -2.88 -22.95 -8.55
C TRP A 117 -4.41 -23.05 -8.56
N ALA A 118 -5.02 -23.55 -7.48
CA ALA A 118 -6.47 -23.55 -7.33
C ALA A 118 -7.04 -22.13 -7.27
N ILE A 119 -6.40 -21.18 -6.54
CA ILE A 119 -6.79 -19.76 -6.55
C ILE A 119 -6.75 -19.20 -7.97
N ILE A 120 -5.66 -19.45 -8.71
CA ILE A 120 -5.51 -19.00 -10.10
C ILE A 120 -6.64 -19.54 -10.97
N GLY A 121 -6.91 -20.86 -10.90
CA GLY A 121 -8.01 -21.49 -11.64
C GLY A 121 -9.36 -20.88 -11.32
N LEU A 122 -9.66 -20.64 -10.04
CA LEU A 122 -10.89 -20.00 -9.58
C LEU A 122 -11.01 -18.54 -10.07
N LEU A 123 -9.90 -17.80 -10.11
CA LEU A 123 -9.87 -16.43 -10.65
C LEU A 123 -10.02 -16.39 -12.18
N VAL A 124 -9.64 -17.43 -12.91
CA VAL A 124 -9.82 -17.47 -14.37
C VAL A 124 -11.28 -17.77 -14.73
N ILE A 125 -11.97 -18.64 -13.99
CA ILE A 125 -13.38 -18.98 -14.25
C ILE A 125 -14.26 -17.72 -14.12
N PRO A 126 -15.05 -17.33 -15.13
CA PRO A 126 -15.89 -16.13 -15.10
C PRO A 126 -17.16 -16.32 -14.23
N ASN A 127 -17.00 -16.74 -12.98
CA ASN A 127 -18.06 -16.99 -12.01
C ASN A 127 -17.78 -16.22 -10.72
N LEU A 128 -18.77 -15.47 -10.23
CA LEU A 128 -18.68 -14.69 -8.99
C LEU A 128 -18.32 -15.55 -7.75
N TYR A 129 -18.95 -16.71 -7.60
CA TYR A 129 -18.71 -17.57 -6.44
C TYR A 129 -17.29 -18.12 -6.45
N SER A 130 -16.76 -18.39 -7.65
CA SER A 130 -15.38 -18.81 -7.86
C SER A 130 -14.39 -17.71 -7.43
N THR A 131 -14.62 -16.46 -7.84
CA THR A 131 -13.82 -15.30 -7.40
C THR A 131 -13.87 -15.11 -5.88
N LYS A 132 -15.05 -15.25 -5.26
CA LYS A 132 -15.19 -15.11 -3.80
C LYS A 132 -14.47 -16.24 -3.06
N LEU A 133 -14.56 -17.47 -3.55
CA LEU A 133 -13.83 -18.60 -2.98
C LEU A 133 -12.31 -18.40 -3.10
N ALA A 134 -11.83 -17.93 -4.27
CA ALA A 134 -10.42 -17.58 -4.46
C ALA A 134 -9.94 -16.54 -3.45
N ALA A 135 -10.72 -15.47 -3.24
CA ALA A 135 -10.42 -14.43 -2.26
C ALA A 135 -10.40 -14.96 -0.82
N LEU A 136 -11.29 -15.90 -0.46
CA LEU A 136 -11.28 -16.55 0.86
C LEU A 136 -10.05 -17.42 1.08
N ILE A 137 -9.63 -18.19 0.07
CA ILE A 137 -8.41 -18.99 0.16
C ILE A 137 -7.18 -18.08 0.25
N LEU A 138 -7.12 -17.01 -0.54
CA LEU A 138 -6.05 -16.00 -0.47
C LEU A 138 -6.00 -15.31 0.89
N LEU A 139 -7.16 -15.04 1.51
CA LEU A 139 -7.23 -14.55 2.90
C LEU A 139 -6.68 -15.56 3.89
N GLY A 140 -6.98 -16.85 3.71
CA GLY A 140 -6.40 -17.92 4.51
C GLY A 140 -4.87 -17.92 4.45
N PHE A 141 -4.30 -17.75 3.25
CA PHE A 141 -2.85 -17.57 3.09
C PHE A 141 -2.35 -16.33 3.82
N TYR A 142 -2.97 -15.17 3.61
CA TYR A 142 -2.54 -13.93 4.27
C TYR A 142 -2.51 -14.08 5.80
N ILE A 143 -3.55 -14.69 6.38
CA ILE A 143 -3.62 -14.98 7.82
C ILE A 143 -2.51 -15.95 8.24
N SER A 144 -2.29 -17.03 7.48
CA SER A 144 -1.22 -17.99 7.77
C SER A 144 0.16 -17.34 7.76
N PHE A 145 0.47 -16.54 6.73
CA PHE A 145 1.72 -15.79 6.63
C PHE A 145 1.86 -14.78 7.78
N THR A 146 0.76 -14.13 8.18
CA THR A 146 0.74 -13.23 9.34
C THR A 146 1.13 -13.94 10.63
N PHE A 147 0.70 -15.19 10.83
CA PHE A 147 1.09 -15.98 12.01
C PHE A 147 2.56 -16.41 11.98
N HIS A 148 3.14 -16.64 10.79
CA HIS A 148 4.52 -17.09 10.64
C HIS A 148 5.56 -15.96 10.60
N HIS A 149 5.22 -14.82 9.99
CA HIS A 149 6.12 -13.69 9.75
C HIS A 149 5.81 -12.46 10.61
N GLY A 150 4.72 -12.49 11.37
CA GLY A 150 4.29 -11.39 12.22
C GLY A 150 3.40 -10.37 11.49
N ILE A 151 2.59 -9.67 12.27
CA ILE A 151 1.66 -8.64 11.76
C ILE A 151 2.41 -7.48 11.13
N PHE A 152 3.49 -7.05 11.76
CA PHE A 152 4.23 -5.85 11.36
C PHE A 152 4.79 -5.96 9.94
N HIS A 153 5.35 -7.13 9.62
CA HIS A 153 5.86 -7.44 8.29
C HIS A 153 4.72 -7.61 7.28
N MET A 154 3.62 -8.28 7.66
CA MET A 154 2.49 -8.43 6.74
C MET A 154 1.74 -7.12 6.45
N LEU A 155 1.84 -6.10 7.32
CA LEU A 155 1.23 -4.80 7.08
C LEU A 155 1.85 -4.05 5.90
N ASP A 156 3.11 -4.32 5.54
CA ASP A 156 3.72 -3.86 4.28
C ASP A 156 2.92 -4.31 3.06
N TYR A 157 2.23 -5.45 3.18
CA TYR A 157 1.48 -6.11 2.11
C TYR A 157 -0.04 -5.89 2.25
N SER A 158 -0.49 -4.88 3.00
CA SER A 158 -1.92 -4.65 3.25
C SER A 158 -2.74 -4.41 1.97
N PHE A 159 -2.12 -4.03 0.85
CA PHE A 159 -2.81 -3.94 -0.45
C PHE A 159 -3.42 -5.29 -0.89
N TYR A 160 -2.88 -6.43 -0.47
CA TYR A 160 -3.52 -7.74 -0.69
C TYR A 160 -4.84 -7.86 0.07
N LEU A 161 -4.95 -7.34 1.30
CA LEU A 161 -6.24 -7.23 2.00
C LEU A 161 -7.19 -6.31 1.24
N GLY A 162 -6.67 -5.27 0.59
CA GLY A 162 -7.40 -4.43 -0.36
C GLY A 162 -8.03 -5.25 -1.49
N ILE A 163 -7.25 -6.12 -2.13
CA ILE A 163 -7.72 -6.98 -3.24
C ILE A 163 -8.71 -8.04 -2.75
N ILE A 164 -8.41 -8.71 -1.63
CA ILE A 164 -9.28 -9.69 -1.01
C ILE A 164 -10.63 -9.06 -0.69
N SER A 165 -10.63 -7.94 0.03
CA SER A 165 -11.85 -7.23 0.39
C SER A 165 -12.61 -6.75 -0.86
N TYR A 166 -11.90 -6.27 -1.88
CA TYR A 166 -12.50 -5.89 -3.15
C TYR A 166 -13.32 -7.05 -3.75
N HIS A 167 -12.70 -8.23 -3.90
CA HIS A 167 -13.35 -9.40 -4.50
C HIS A 167 -14.51 -9.97 -3.67
N LEU A 168 -14.38 -9.96 -2.33
CA LEU A 168 -15.45 -10.40 -1.44
C LEU A 168 -16.69 -9.49 -1.50
N LEU A 169 -16.48 -8.20 -1.74
CA LEU A 169 -17.54 -7.18 -1.74
C LEU A 169 -18.34 -7.09 -3.05
N ILE A 170 -17.90 -7.73 -4.13
CA ILE A 170 -18.61 -7.73 -5.43
C ILE A 170 -20.04 -8.28 -5.27
N GLN A 171 -21.03 -7.57 -5.81
CA GLN A 171 -22.46 -7.91 -5.73
C GLN A 171 -22.93 -8.17 -4.29
N THR A 172 -22.49 -7.33 -3.37
CA THR A 172 -22.97 -7.32 -1.98
C THR A 172 -23.55 -5.95 -1.64
N LYS A 173 -24.31 -5.85 -0.53
CA LYS A 173 -24.81 -4.57 -0.02
C LYS A 173 -23.71 -3.52 0.27
N TRP A 174 -22.47 -3.97 0.43
CA TRP A 174 -21.31 -3.14 0.74
C TRP A 174 -20.41 -2.87 -0.48
N GLU A 175 -20.85 -3.24 -1.68
CA GLU A 175 -20.06 -3.12 -2.91
C GLU A 175 -19.51 -1.70 -3.12
N ARG A 176 -20.23 -0.66 -2.69
CA ARG A 176 -19.77 0.74 -2.74
C ARG A 176 -18.43 0.99 -2.03
N PHE A 177 -18.03 0.13 -1.11
CA PHE A 177 -16.77 0.28 -0.37
C PHE A 177 -15.60 -0.47 -1.00
N LYS A 178 -15.81 -1.28 -2.06
CA LYS A 178 -14.76 -2.13 -2.64
C LYS A 178 -13.53 -1.33 -3.10
N PHE A 179 -13.77 -0.25 -3.83
CA PHE A 179 -12.71 0.65 -4.28
C PHE A 179 -12.09 1.39 -3.11
N TYR A 180 -12.90 1.94 -2.21
CA TYR A 180 -12.39 2.67 -1.05
C TYR A 180 -11.43 1.82 -0.21
N LEU A 181 -11.78 0.57 0.09
CA LEU A 181 -10.88 -0.33 0.83
C LEU A 181 -9.60 -0.65 0.07
N LEU A 182 -9.69 -0.83 -1.25
CA LEU A 182 -8.51 -1.03 -2.09
C LEU A 182 -7.57 0.20 -2.05
N TYR A 183 -8.10 1.41 -2.20
CA TYR A 183 -7.33 2.65 -2.06
C TYR A 183 -6.73 2.80 -0.66
N MET A 184 -7.56 2.66 0.38
CA MET A 184 -7.16 2.84 1.77
C MET A 184 -6.07 1.85 2.18
N LEU A 185 -6.22 0.56 1.85
CA LEU A 185 -5.26 -0.47 2.22
C LEU A 185 -4.00 -0.44 1.35
N THR A 186 -4.06 0.07 0.12
CA THR A 186 -2.86 0.31 -0.69
C THR A 186 -2.09 1.53 -0.18
N GLY A 187 -2.79 2.63 0.14
CA GLY A 187 -2.17 3.80 0.75
C GLY A 187 -1.63 3.53 2.15
N PHE A 188 -2.31 2.70 2.95
CA PHE A 188 -1.82 2.23 4.24
C PHE A 188 -0.46 1.53 4.11
N SER A 189 -0.34 0.57 3.19
CA SER A 189 0.90 -0.17 2.94
C SER A 189 2.06 0.78 2.60
N LEU A 190 1.82 1.77 1.73
CA LEU A 190 2.85 2.79 1.42
C LEU A 190 3.23 3.67 2.62
N CYS A 191 2.25 4.16 3.39
CA CYS A 191 2.54 4.95 4.58
C CYS A 191 3.32 4.15 5.62
N TRP A 192 3.03 2.85 5.73
CA TRP A 192 3.72 1.92 6.62
C TRP A 192 5.17 1.72 6.21
N LEU A 193 5.41 1.44 4.93
CA LEU A 193 6.76 1.34 4.33
C LEU A 193 7.57 2.63 4.46
N ALA A 194 6.92 3.78 4.31
CA ALA A 194 7.58 5.08 4.48
C ALA A 194 8.12 5.27 5.91
N ILE A 195 7.36 4.87 6.93
CA ILE A 195 7.83 5.01 8.32
C ILE A 195 8.96 4.04 8.62
N GLU A 196 8.94 2.84 8.05
CA GLU A 196 10.06 1.91 8.19
C GLU A 196 11.39 2.57 7.82
N LYS A 197 11.42 3.32 6.71
CA LYS A 197 12.63 4.04 6.27
C LYS A 197 13.13 5.07 7.29
N TRP A 198 12.22 5.66 8.08
CA TRP A 198 12.60 6.57 9.16
C TRP A 198 13.08 5.83 10.41
N VAL A 199 12.43 4.72 10.76
CA VAL A 199 12.70 3.96 11.99
C VAL A 199 13.93 3.06 11.85
N TYR A 200 14.17 2.51 10.66
CA TYR A 200 15.27 1.61 10.34
C TYR A 200 16.04 2.10 9.10
N PRO A 201 16.66 3.30 9.15
CA PRO A 201 17.32 3.90 8.00
C PRO A 201 18.52 3.06 7.51
N SER A 202 19.15 2.26 8.37
CA SER A 202 20.30 1.41 8.01
C SER A 202 19.99 0.45 6.85
N MET A 203 18.76 -0.09 6.79
CA MET A 203 18.32 -0.95 5.69
C MET A 203 18.28 -0.19 4.36
N THR A 204 17.72 1.03 4.36
CA THR A 204 17.65 1.85 3.13
C THR A 204 19.02 2.35 2.71
N LEU A 205 19.86 2.75 3.66
CA LEU A 205 21.24 3.16 3.41
C LEU A 205 22.06 2.03 2.76
N ASN A 206 21.90 0.79 3.26
CA ASN A 206 22.54 -0.36 2.67
C ASN A 206 22.06 -0.63 1.23
N ILE A 207 20.76 -0.50 0.96
CA ILE A 207 20.23 -0.64 -0.41
C ILE A 207 20.82 0.43 -1.33
N ILE A 208 20.91 1.69 -0.85
CA ILE A 208 21.50 2.79 -1.62
C ILE A 208 22.95 2.49 -1.97
N GLU A 209 23.74 2.00 -1.01
CA GLU A 209 25.14 1.64 -1.20
C GLU A 209 25.30 0.43 -2.14
N GLN A 210 24.57 -0.65 -1.88
CA GLN A 210 24.68 -1.92 -2.62
C GLN A 210 24.27 -1.78 -4.09
N PHE A 211 23.19 -1.04 -4.37
CA PHE A 211 22.65 -0.90 -5.72
C PHE A 211 23.03 0.43 -6.38
N ALA A 212 23.90 1.23 -5.74
CA ALA A 212 24.32 2.55 -6.21
C ALA A 212 23.12 3.43 -6.61
N VAL A 213 22.09 3.46 -5.77
CA VAL A 213 20.85 4.21 -6.04
C VAL A 213 21.19 5.69 -6.22
N PRO A 214 20.75 6.34 -7.32
CA PRO A 214 21.06 7.74 -7.55
C PRO A 214 20.38 8.63 -6.50
N THR A 215 21.17 9.25 -5.63
CA THR A 215 20.68 10.20 -4.60
C THR A 215 20.56 11.63 -5.12
N PHE A 216 20.78 11.86 -6.42
CA PHE A 216 20.71 13.18 -7.08
C PHE A 216 21.57 14.28 -6.42
N GLY A 217 22.71 13.88 -5.81
CA GLY A 217 23.62 14.79 -5.13
C GLY A 217 23.27 15.07 -3.66
N PHE A 218 22.19 14.47 -3.14
CA PHE A 218 21.87 14.50 -1.72
C PHE A 218 22.69 13.46 -0.95
N ASP A 219 22.94 13.75 0.32
CA ASP A 219 23.44 12.77 1.28
C ASP A 219 22.45 11.58 1.40
N PRO A 220 22.91 10.31 1.44
CA PRO A 220 22.04 9.13 1.49
C PRO A 220 21.01 9.14 2.64
N ALA A 221 21.37 9.67 3.82
CA ALA A 221 20.44 9.73 4.95
C ALA A 221 19.35 10.78 4.73
N LEU A 222 19.72 11.95 4.21
CA LEU A 222 18.75 12.99 3.82
C LEU A 222 17.83 12.51 2.69
N PHE A 223 18.39 11.84 1.68
CA PHE A 223 17.64 11.25 0.58
C PHE A 223 16.63 10.22 1.09
N THR A 224 17.01 9.38 2.06
CA THR A 224 16.12 8.39 2.69
C THR A 224 14.91 9.07 3.33
N ILE A 225 15.12 10.16 4.08
CA ILE A 225 14.03 10.93 4.69
C ILE A 225 13.11 11.51 3.60
N MET A 226 13.67 12.11 2.55
CA MET A 226 12.90 12.69 1.45
C MET A 226 12.07 11.63 0.70
N ALA A 227 12.67 10.49 0.38
CA ALA A 227 12.00 9.38 -0.30
C ALA A 227 10.81 8.85 0.51
N ALA A 228 11.01 8.69 1.82
CA ALA A 228 9.93 8.30 2.73
C ALA A 228 8.79 9.33 2.77
N PHE A 229 9.05 10.64 2.74
CA PHE A 229 7.98 11.64 2.64
C PHE A 229 7.22 11.59 1.30
N ILE A 230 7.89 11.27 0.19
CA ILE A 230 7.23 11.09 -1.11
C ILE A 230 6.27 9.89 -1.04
N GLU A 231 6.73 8.75 -0.53
CA GLU A 231 5.89 7.55 -0.36
C GLU A 231 4.72 7.80 0.60
N PHE A 232 4.99 8.43 1.74
CA PHE A 232 3.96 8.77 2.72
C PHE A 232 2.92 9.74 2.12
N GLY A 233 3.35 10.74 1.36
CA GLY A 233 2.46 11.70 0.70
C GLY A 233 1.55 11.03 -0.34
N ILE A 234 2.10 10.12 -1.15
CA ILE A 234 1.33 9.31 -2.11
C ILE A 234 0.32 8.42 -1.36
N GLY A 235 0.77 7.70 -0.34
CA GLY A 235 -0.09 6.82 0.47
C GLY A 235 -1.22 7.58 1.16
N TYR A 236 -0.90 8.75 1.74
CA TYR A 236 -1.88 9.68 2.31
C TYR A 236 -2.95 10.07 1.29
N CYS A 237 -2.54 10.46 0.07
CA CYS A 237 -3.46 10.86 -0.98
C CYS A 237 -4.45 9.74 -1.34
N TRP A 238 -4.00 8.49 -1.43
CA TRP A 238 -4.90 7.35 -1.66
C TRP A 238 -5.80 7.03 -0.48
N ILE A 239 -5.31 7.13 0.77
CA ILE A 239 -6.17 7.01 1.96
C ILE A 239 -7.30 8.04 1.92
N MET A 240 -6.97 9.28 1.55
CA MET A 240 -7.94 10.36 1.43
C MET A 240 -8.83 10.26 0.18
N GLY A 241 -8.40 9.48 -0.82
CA GLY A 241 -9.05 9.39 -2.12
C GLY A 241 -8.90 10.65 -2.97
N ILE A 242 -7.78 11.39 -2.83
CA ILE A 242 -7.47 12.61 -3.58
C ILE A 242 -6.27 12.39 -4.50
N LEU A 243 -6.21 13.11 -5.63
CA LEU A 243 -5.06 13.11 -6.56
C LEU A 243 -4.64 11.70 -7.05
N ASN A 244 -5.58 10.77 -7.07
CA ASN A 244 -5.28 9.34 -7.23
C ASN A 244 -4.65 9.05 -8.58
N ARG A 245 -5.15 9.65 -9.66
CA ARG A 245 -4.63 9.38 -11.00
C ARG A 245 -3.24 9.95 -11.16
N LEU A 246 -3.04 11.20 -10.73
CA LEU A 246 -1.73 11.83 -10.77
C LEU A 246 -0.70 10.96 -10.05
N PHE A 247 -0.99 10.57 -8.81
CA PHE A 247 -0.05 9.78 -8.03
C PHE A 247 0.05 8.34 -8.49
N SER A 248 -0.96 7.74 -9.13
CA SER A 248 -0.81 6.43 -9.77
C SER A 248 0.12 6.50 -10.99
N ILE A 249 0.09 7.57 -11.80
CA ILE A 249 1.07 7.76 -12.89
C ILE A 249 2.47 7.90 -12.31
N ILE A 250 2.65 8.82 -11.35
CA ILE A 250 3.94 9.06 -10.70
C ILE A 250 4.47 7.77 -10.08
N PHE A 251 3.62 7.02 -9.38
CA PHE A 251 4.01 5.78 -8.72
C PHE A 251 4.38 4.70 -9.74
N ILE A 252 3.64 4.54 -10.85
CA ILE A 252 4.03 3.65 -11.96
C ILE A 252 5.44 3.99 -12.48
N VAL A 253 5.74 5.28 -12.66
CA VAL A 253 7.07 5.72 -13.10
C VAL A 253 8.12 5.32 -12.07
N ILE A 254 7.89 5.60 -10.78
CA ILE A 254 8.81 5.25 -9.70
C ILE A 254 9.09 3.74 -9.68
N ILE A 255 8.05 2.90 -9.62
CA ILE A 255 8.22 1.44 -9.56
C ILE A 255 8.86 0.87 -10.85
N THR A 256 8.66 1.54 -12.00
CA THR A 256 9.33 1.15 -13.25
C THR A 256 10.82 1.46 -13.16
N LEU A 257 11.20 2.63 -12.64
CA LEU A 257 12.60 3.00 -12.44
C LEU A 257 13.29 2.08 -11.42
N THR A 258 12.62 1.73 -10.32
CA THR A 258 13.16 0.77 -9.35
C THR A 258 13.26 -0.62 -9.96
N THR A 259 12.31 -1.05 -10.79
CA THR A 259 12.38 -2.33 -11.52
C THR A 259 13.57 -2.37 -12.47
N LEU A 260 13.89 -1.26 -13.14
CA LEU A 260 15.08 -1.17 -13.99
C LEU A 260 16.38 -1.26 -13.19
N LEU A 261 16.38 -0.79 -11.94
CA LEU A 261 17.55 -0.81 -11.06
C LEU A 261 17.75 -2.16 -10.36
N PHE A 262 16.69 -2.70 -9.77
CA PHE A 262 16.70 -3.90 -8.92
C PHE A 262 16.36 -5.19 -9.68
N GLY A 263 15.90 -5.09 -10.92
CA GLY A 263 15.67 -6.21 -11.82
C GLY A 263 14.45 -7.07 -11.48
N TYR A 264 14.57 -8.37 -11.72
CA TYR A 264 13.44 -9.30 -11.71
C TYR A 264 12.80 -9.47 -10.32
N THR A 265 13.59 -9.38 -9.25
CA THR A 265 13.08 -9.47 -7.86
C THR A 265 12.07 -8.37 -7.58
N GLU A 266 12.37 -7.12 -7.97
CA GLU A 266 11.47 -5.99 -7.83
C GLU A 266 10.20 -6.17 -8.66
N PHE A 267 10.35 -6.66 -9.90
CA PHE A 267 9.23 -6.92 -10.78
C PHE A 267 8.24 -7.92 -10.15
N ILE A 268 8.72 -9.05 -9.60
CA ILE A 268 7.85 -10.04 -8.95
C ILE A 268 7.11 -9.43 -7.75
N GLY A 269 7.83 -8.69 -6.89
CA GLY A 269 7.26 -8.10 -5.67
C GLY A 269 6.19 -7.04 -5.96
N HIS A 270 6.40 -6.25 -7.02
CA HIS A 270 5.57 -5.08 -7.30
C HIS A 270 4.61 -5.25 -8.48
N PHE A 271 4.63 -6.38 -9.21
CA PHE A 271 3.77 -6.58 -10.38
C PHE A 271 2.28 -6.32 -10.08
N LEU A 272 1.81 -6.76 -8.92
CA LEU A 272 0.42 -6.54 -8.52
C LEU A 272 0.10 -5.07 -8.28
N LEU A 273 1.06 -4.27 -7.82
CA LEU A 273 0.88 -2.82 -7.67
C LEU A 273 0.70 -2.14 -9.03
N TYR A 274 1.38 -2.57 -10.11
CA TYR A 274 1.08 -2.06 -11.45
C TYR A 274 -0.39 -2.28 -11.84
N ILE A 275 -0.94 -3.46 -11.52
CA ILE A 275 -2.36 -3.75 -11.75
C ILE A 275 -3.23 -2.76 -10.95
N ILE A 276 -2.98 -2.59 -9.66
CA ILE A 276 -3.76 -1.65 -8.83
C ILE A 276 -3.65 -0.21 -9.35
N MET A 277 -2.45 0.24 -9.72
CA MET A 277 -2.24 1.60 -10.21
C MET A 277 -2.98 1.87 -11.52
N ILE A 278 -2.93 0.94 -12.48
CA ILE A 278 -3.68 1.07 -13.73
C ILE A 278 -5.19 1.12 -13.43
N LEU A 279 -5.67 0.33 -12.47
CA LEU A 279 -7.06 0.40 -12.03
C LEU A 279 -7.40 1.78 -11.45
N PHE A 280 -6.49 2.38 -10.68
CA PHE A 280 -6.65 3.71 -10.10
C PHE A 280 -6.64 4.84 -11.15
N LEU A 281 -5.96 4.65 -12.29
CA LEU A 281 -6.04 5.58 -13.43
C LEU A 281 -7.44 5.64 -14.04
N VAL A 282 -8.13 4.49 -14.07
CA VAL A 282 -9.42 4.32 -14.74
C VAL A 282 -10.58 4.71 -13.83
N ASP A 283 -10.47 4.39 -12.54
CA ASP A 283 -11.52 4.67 -11.57
C ASP A 283 -11.53 6.15 -11.13
N ASN A 284 -12.59 6.57 -10.43
CA ASN A 284 -12.64 7.86 -9.76
C ASN A 284 -13.17 7.69 -8.33
N PRO A 285 -12.29 7.68 -7.32
CA PRO A 285 -12.67 7.38 -5.94
C PRO A 285 -13.34 8.52 -5.20
N VAL A 286 -13.44 9.72 -5.79
CA VAL A 286 -14.17 10.86 -5.20
C VAL A 286 -15.63 10.46 -4.87
N LYS A 287 -16.17 9.44 -5.55
CA LYS A 287 -17.50 8.89 -5.28
C LYS A 287 -17.58 8.05 -3.99
N TYR A 288 -16.47 7.52 -3.49
CA TYR A 288 -16.43 6.48 -2.47
C TYR A 288 -15.65 6.85 -1.20
N SER A 289 -14.86 7.93 -1.22
CA SER A 289 -14.14 8.41 -0.03
C SER A 289 -15.09 8.98 1.03
N PRO A 290 -15.01 8.53 2.30
CA PRO A 290 -15.73 9.14 3.41
C PRO A 290 -15.22 10.56 3.72
N MET A 291 -14.04 10.94 3.21
CA MET A 291 -13.42 12.24 3.37
C MET A 291 -13.55 13.07 2.09
N ASN A 292 -14.78 13.26 1.63
CA ASN A 292 -15.07 14.08 0.47
C ASN A 292 -14.78 15.56 0.77
N LEU A 293 -13.79 16.15 0.10
CA LEU A 293 -13.43 17.56 0.27
C LEU A 293 -14.59 18.53 -0.04
N ASN A 294 -15.62 18.09 -0.77
CA ASN A 294 -16.82 18.87 -1.03
C ASN A 294 -17.65 19.19 0.23
N TYR A 295 -17.38 18.54 1.37
CA TYR A 295 -17.97 18.96 2.66
C TYR A 295 -17.53 20.38 3.05
N PHE A 296 -16.35 20.83 2.61
CA PHE A 296 -15.85 22.17 2.86
C PHE A 296 -16.26 23.11 1.73
N LYS A 297 -17.02 24.16 2.07
CA LYS A 297 -17.56 25.14 1.11
C LYS A 297 -16.50 26.08 0.52
N THR A 298 -15.33 26.22 1.17
CA THR A 298 -14.28 27.15 0.75
C THR A 298 -12.98 26.41 0.44
N LYS A 299 -12.24 26.90 -0.56
CA LYS A 299 -10.89 26.39 -0.89
C LYS A 299 -9.94 26.49 0.31
N HIS A 300 -10.01 27.57 1.08
CA HIS A 300 -9.24 27.70 2.32
C HIS A 300 -9.59 26.63 3.35
N GLY A 301 -10.87 26.27 3.50
CA GLY A 301 -11.29 25.20 4.40
C GLY A 301 -10.75 23.82 3.98
N GLN A 302 -10.77 23.53 2.67
CA GLN A 302 -10.19 22.29 2.12
C GLN A 302 -8.69 22.23 2.35
N PHE A 303 -7.98 23.33 2.08
CA PHE A 303 -6.54 23.45 2.29
C PHE A 303 -6.14 23.20 3.74
N LEU A 304 -6.76 23.91 4.67
CA LEU A 304 -6.48 23.75 6.10
C LEU A 304 -6.81 22.34 6.57
N PHE A 305 -7.95 21.78 6.12
CA PHE A 305 -8.32 20.41 6.47
C PHE A 305 -7.24 19.41 6.07
N ILE A 306 -6.72 19.49 4.84
CA ILE A 306 -5.68 18.58 4.36
C ILE A 306 -4.40 18.72 5.17
N ILE A 307 -3.97 19.94 5.47
CA ILE A 307 -2.77 20.17 6.29
C ILE A 307 -2.92 19.54 7.67
N PHE A 308 -4.00 19.87 8.40
CA PHE A 308 -4.22 19.34 9.73
C PHE A 308 -4.40 17.83 9.73
N ASN A 309 -5.14 17.30 8.75
CA ASN A 309 -5.37 15.88 8.62
C ASN A 309 -4.10 15.11 8.25
N PHE A 310 -3.23 15.67 7.39
CA PHE A 310 -1.93 15.10 7.09
C PHE A 310 -1.09 14.94 8.35
N PHE A 311 -0.96 15.99 9.17
CA PHE A 311 -0.22 15.89 10.44
C PHE A 311 -0.83 14.89 11.41
N LEU A 312 -2.16 14.80 11.48
CA LEU A 312 -2.84 13.81 12.31
C LEU A 312 -2.53 12.38 11.85
N ILE A 313 -2.63 12.10 10.56
CA ILE A 313 -2.33 10.79 9.98
C ILE A 313 -0.85 10.46 10.13
N LEU A 314 0.05 11.40 9.81
CA LEU A 314 1.50 11.26 10.00
C LEU A 314 1.84 10.91 11.45
N SER A 315 1.33 11.69 12.41
CA SER A 315 1.60 11.46 13.83
C SER A 315 1.01 10.12 14.30
N THR A 316 -0.19 9.76 13.85
CA THR A 316 -0.85 8.50 14.24
C THR A 316 -0.05 7.30 13.73
N PHE A 317 0.26 7.28 12.44
CA PHE A 317 1.03 6.19 11.84
C PHE A 317 2.42 6.11 12.48
N PHE A 318 3.11 7.25 12.64
CA PHE A 318 4.44 7.29 13.22
C PHE A 318 4.47 6.76 14.66
N LEU A 319 3.56 7.24 15.52
CA LEU A 319 3.49 6.81 16.91
C LEU A 319 3.09 5.34 17.05
N VAL A 320 2.13 4.87 16.25
CA VAL A 320 1.72 3.45 16.26
C VAL A 320 2.88 2.58 15.80
N TYR A 321 3.50 2.89 14.67
CA TYR A 321 4.64 2.15 14.15
C TYR A 321 5.76 2.12 15.17
N TYR A 322 6.24 3.29 15.62
CA TYR A 322 7.36 3.39 16.57
C TYR A 322 7.06 2.73 17.93
N ARG A 323 5.81 2.69 18.38
CA ARG A 323 5.45 2.03 19.65
C ARG A 323 5.60 0.51 19.56
N PHE A 324 5.24 -0.07 18.43
CA PHE A 324 5.23 -1.52 18.25
C PHE A 324 6.52 -2.06 17.63
N ALA A 325 7.23 -1.25 16.83
CA ALA A 325 8.51 -1.52 16.17
C ALA A 325 9.65 -1.99 17.09
#